data_AF-A0AAD5FGQ1-F1
#
_entry.id   AF-A0AAD5FGQ1-F1
#
_cell.length_a   1.000
_cell.length_b   1.000
_cell.length_c   1.000
_cell.angle_alpha   90.00
_cell.angle_beta   90.00
_cell.angle_gamma   90.00
#
_symmetry.space_group_name_H-M   'P 1'
#
loop_
_entity.id
_entity.type
_entity.pdbx_description
1 polymer ?
#
loop_
_entity_poly.entity_id
_entity_poly.type
_entity_poly.pdbx_seq_one_letter_code
_entity_poly.pdbx_strand_id
1 'polypeptide(L)'
;DLLPLDLLHRVLPVGSHQTLVRMVQSQGSRGLKLSGPPQALSFPSSQIFTNCNFFPAEFSIVVTLKIPILNPTKDEYIFTLLNGDSDELLVGLRLTHDKVHFLRRIDGKAERVTFRQVNVADGRWHTMVLALSGHYATLTLDCNVPVEMQLEKPFPEQMYTGGSTFFIGSRKRWSSLFSGLIRQLVLMPGSDASSHLCPSSEPTLSVLSVPQVLLHVPVRPPTNQLPLYPYDIYCYILSVEAELRVTQRVPPVCISALIGQVWFSIEKRSLFLCNGTSWVTMLHEKEKLDYVEDHQDLFTNSETFDIEVFHLPSLGLFIATANRDSRYGSIIYRWIDGRFERFQNINTFDAQAWKFFTVGKKRFLVVANSGGCDDKFELSVIYKWRVKKQRFVKYQEIQTHCARDWEAFRIHDDHYLAVANHRKGEMNHNIDSVIYRWNQHIKKFEINQTIPTSGAYDWEFFTIGPYHFLVVANTFNGKSTVISSTIYIWIGEKFQPFQSIMTYGAIDWEMFQIDNRFFLAVANSQKLSDSSTVFYNINSTIYELNTTSQRFIKFQDIATSSALDWEFFTVGDDKFLVVANSFDGASYSVNSVIYR
;
A
#
# COMPACT_ATOMS: atom_id res chain seq x y z
N ASP A 1 -24.41 -23.48 -5.83
CA ASP A 1 -23.06 -23.76 -6.34
C ASP A 1 -22.16 -24.26 -5.23
N LEU A 2 -21.58 -25.46 -5.40
CA LEU A 2 -20.71 -26.09 -4.41
C LEU A 2 -19.32 -25.46 -4.52
N LEU A 3 -18.83 -24.86 -3.44
CA LEU A 3 -17.56 -24.13 -3.40
C LEU A 3 -16.35 -25.08 -3.44
N PRO A 4 -15.21 -24.68 -4.04
CA PRO A 4 -13.98 -25.46 -4.03
C PRO A 4 -13.42 -25.60 -2.60
N LEU A 5 -13.04 -26.82 -2.21
CA LEU A 5 -12.57 -27.16 -0.88
C LEU A 5 -11.05 -27.41 -0.91
N ASP A 6 -10.26 -26.47 -0.38
CA ASP A 6 -8.80 -26.56 -0.32
C ASP A 6 -8.35 -27.49 0.82
N LEU A 7 -7.92 -28.70 0.45
CA LEU A 7 -7.44 -29.71 1.41
C LEU A 7 -6.05 -29.35 1.96
N LEU A 8 -5.26 -28.59 1.20
CA LEU A 8 -3.89 -28.23 1.55
C LEU A 8 -3.86 -27.15 2.63
N HIS A 9 -4.84 -26.24 2.63
CA HIS A 9 -5.00 -25.23 3.67
C HIS A 9 -5.20 -25.83 5.08
N ARG A 10 -5.84 -27.00 5.19
CA ARG A 10 -6.17 -27.65 6.46
C ARG A 10 -4.98 -28.28 7.19
N VAL A 11 -3.85 -28.45 6.51
CA VAL A 11 -2.61 -28.99 7.09
C VAL A 11 -1.52 -27.92 7.28
N LEU A 12 -1.85 -26.64 7.07
CA LEU A 12 -0.92 -25.54 7.32
C LEU A 12 -0.89 -25.19 8.82
N PRO A 13 0.31 -24.94 9.41
CA PRO A 13 0.44 -24.63 10.83
C PRO A 13 -0.19 -23.27 11.16
N VAL A 14 -0.98 -23.24 12.24
CA VAL A 14 -1.55 -22.02 12.83
C VAL A 14 -0.64 -21.60 13.99
N GLY A 15 0.30 -20.68 13.75
CA GLY A 15 1.22 -20.14 14.78
C GLY A 15 2.70 -20.56 14.64
N SER A 16 3.53 -20.10 15.59
CA SER A 16 5.01 -20.05 15.56
C SER A 16 5.76 -21.38 15.69
N HIS A 17 5.15 -22.52 15.31
CA HIS A 17 5.81 -23.82 15.28
C HIS A 17 6.00 -24.30 13.83
N GLN A 18 7.07 -23.82 13.19
CA GLN A 18 7.49 -24.24 11.85
C GLN A 18 8.50 -25.39 11.92
N THR A 19 8.06 -26.65 11.78
CA THR A 19 9.00 -27.77 11.54
C THR A 19 8.53 -28.78 10.50
N LEU A 20 7.24 -28.83 10.14
CA LEU A 20 6.66 -29.95 9.37
C LEU A 20 6.34 -29.62 7.91
N VAL A 21 5.86 -28.42 7.59
CA VAL A 21 5.58 -28.03 6.20
C VAL A 21 6.53 -26.92 5.78
N ARG A 22 7.32 -27.15 4.73
CA ARG A 22 8.29 -26.18 4.20
C ARG A 22 7.85 -25.64 2.85
N MET A 23 7.77 -24.32 2.71
CA MET A 23 7.55 -23.70 1.41
C MET A 23 8.82 -23.75 0.53
N VAL A 24 8.66 -24.15 -0.73
CA VAL A 24 9.73 -24.24 -1.71
C VAL A 24 9.34 -23.50 -2.98
N GLN A 25 10.17 -22.52 -3.36
CA GLN A 25 10.13 -21.84 -4.65
C GLN A 25 10.86 -22.70 -5.70
N SER A 26 10.25 -22.89 -6.86
CA SER A 26 10.81 -23.63 -7.99
C SER A 26 10.26 -23.06 -9.31
N GLN A 27 11.13 -22.61 -10.21
CA GLN A 27 10.76 -22.13 -11.55
C GLN A 27 9.64 -21.06 -11.51
N GLY A 28 9.79 -20.03 -10.67
CA GLY A 28 8.81 -18.93 -10.60
C GLY A 28 7.56 -19.19 -9.74
N SER A 29 7.25 -20.44 -9.38
CA SER A 29 6.09 -20.79 -8.55
C SER A 29 6.48 -21.45 -7.21
N ARG A 30 5.59 -21.38 -6.22
CA ARG A 30 5.77 -22.02 -4.91
C ARG A 30 4.87 -23.23 -4.72
N GLY A 31 5.40 -24.24 -4.03
CA GLY A 31 4.60 -25.29 -3.42
C GLY A 31 5.14 -25.67 -2.05
N LEU A 32 4.37 -26.48 -1.36
CA LEU A 32 4.69 -27.02 -0.06
C LEU A 32 5.43 -28.35 -0.23
N LYS A 33 6.58 -28.44 0.43
CA LYS A 33 7.26 -29.70 0.70
C LYS A 33 6.76 -30.21 2.05
N LEU A 34 6.20 -31.41 2.03
CA LEU A 34 5.65 -32.07 3.19
C LEU A 34 6.77 -32.82 3.92
N SER A 35 6.94 -32.57 5.21
CA SER A 35 7.95 -33.22 6.06
C SER A 35 7.39 -33.56 7.44
N GLY A 36 7.82 -34.69 7.99
CA GLY A 36 7.41 -35.11 9.33
C GLY A 36 6.27 -36.15 9.36
N PRO A 37 5.73 -36.44 10.56
CA PRO A 37 4.92 -37.62 10.76
C PRO A 37 3.58 -37.53 10.03
N PRO A 38 3.11 -38.62 9.38
CA PRO A 38 1.82 -38.69 8.70
C PRO A 38 0.65 -38.11 9.50
N GLN A 39 0.64 -38.32 10.82
CA GLN A 39 -0.40 -37.87 11.74
C GLN A 39 -0.48 -36.33 11.82
N ALA A 40 0.65 -35.63 11.67
CA ALA A 40 0.67 -34.18 11.72
C ALA A 40 0.28 -33.51 10.39
N LEU A 41 0.26 -34.28 9.30
CA LEU A 41 -0.25 -33.85 8.00
C LEU A 41 -1.64 -34.44 7.74
N SER A 42 -2.48 -34.42 8.78
CA SER A 42 -3.81 -35.00 8.74
C SER A 42 -4.84 -34.09 9.40
N PHE A 43 -6.09 -34.21 8.98
CA PHE A 43 -7.21 -33.49 9.58
C PHE A 43 -8.51 -34.30 9.46
N PRO A 44 -9.45 -34.19 10.42
CA PRO A 44 -10.69 -34.94 10.38
C PRO A 44 -11.60 -34.43 9.25
N SER A 45 -12.32 -35.36 8.62
CA SER A 45 -13.25 -35.07 7.52
C SER A 45 -14.34 -34.06 7.89
N SER A 46 -14.70 -33.97 9.18
CA SER A 46 -15.67 -33.02 9.73
C SER A 46 -15.28 -31.55 9.56
N GLN A 47 -14.02 -31.23 9.27
CA GLN A 47 -13.60 -29.86 8.90
C GLN A 47 -14.03 -29.45 7.47
N ILE A 48 -14.43 -30.43 6.65
CA ILE A 48 -14.85 -30.22 5.26
C ILE A 48 -16.33 -30.58 5.10
N PHE A 49 -16.72 -31.73 5.63
CA PHE A 49 -18.07 -32.27 5.58
C PHE A 49 -18.83 -31.87 6.86
N THR A 50 -19.05 -30.56 7.06
CA THR A 50 -19.62 -30.01 8.29
C THR A 50 -21.13 -30.27 8.43
N ASN A 51 -21.88 -30.14 7.34
CA ASN A 51 -23.34 -30.23 7.33
C ASN A 51 -23.87 -31.54 6.73
N CYS A 52 -23.03 -32.26 5.99
CA CYS A 52 -23.37 -33.52 5.32
C CYS A 52 -22.16 -34.44 5.38
N ASN A 53 -22.25 -35.51 6.18
CA ASN A 53 -21.16 -36.46 6.41
C ASN A 53 -20.95 -37.44 5.23
N PHE A 54 -21.36 -37.10 4.01
CA PHE A 54 -21.24 -37.96 2.85
C PHE A 54 -20.26 -37.37 1.83
N PHE A 55 -19.39 -38.22 1.27
CA PHE A 55 -18.51 -37.83 0.17
C PHE A 55 -19.35 -37.64 -1.11
N PRO A 56 -19.12 -36.61 -1.93
CA PRO A 56 -19.90 -36.37 -3.14
C PRO A 56 -19.82 -37.54 -4.14
N ALA A 57 -20.95 -37.88 -4.75
CA ALA A 57 -21.04 -38.92 -5.79
C ALA A 57 -20.31 -38.51 -7.08
N GLU A 58 -20.38 -37.22 -7.41
CA GLU A 58 -19.71 -36.60 -8.55
C GLU A 58 -18.81 -35.47 -8.05
N PHE A 59 -17.57 -35.41 -8.52
CA PHE A 59 -16.60 -34.44 -8.03
C PHE A 59 -15.37 -34.36 -8.94
N SER A 60 -14.61 -33.29 -8.77
CA SER A 60 -13.26 -33.15 -9.30
C SER A 60 -12.22 -33.01 -8.20
N ILE A 61 -11.05 -33.61 -8.41
CA ILE A 61 -9.84 -33.35 -7.62
C ILE A 61 -8.85 -32.61 -8.52
N VAL A 62 -8.48 -31.39 -8.11
CA VAL A 62 -7.48 -30.59 -8.78
C VAL A 62 -6.18 -30.62 -8.00
N VAL A 63 -5.09 -31.00 -8.66
CA VAL A 63 -3.76 -31.02 -8.04
C VAL A 63 -2.74 -30.34 -8.94
N THR A 64 -2.01 -29.38 -8.40
CA THR A 64 -0.78 -28.86 -9.02
C THR A 64 0.40 -29.32 -8.22
N LEU A 65 1.28 -30.07 -8.86
CA LEU A 65 2.41 -30.71 -8.21
C LEU A 65 3.67 -30.61 -9.05
N LYS A 66 4.81 -30.76 -8.38
CA LYS A 66 6.11 -30.95 -9.01
C LYS A 66 6.82 -32.09 -8.31
N ILE A 67 7.07 -33.17 -9.03
CA ILE A 67 7.62 -34.39 -8.45
C ILE A 67 8.99 -34.65 -9.07
N PRO A 68 10.02 -34.92 -8.25
CA PRO A 68 11.31 -35.36 -8.78
C PRO A 68 11.17 -36.68 -9.54
N ILE A 69 12.15 -37.01 -10.39
CA ILE A 69 12.13 -38.27 -11.14
C ILE A 69 11.98 -39.44 -10.16
N LEU A 70 10.86 -40.16 -10.26
CA LEU A 70 10.54 -41.25 -9.36
C LEU A 70 11.31 -42.50 -9.77
N ASN A 71 11.89 -43.20 -8.80
CA ASN A 71 12.38 -44.55 -9.00
C ASN A 71 11.22 -45.44 -9.49
N PRO A 72 11.42 -46.29 -10.51
CA PRO A 72 10.35 -47.13 -11.07
C PRO A 72 9.63 -48.02 -10.06
N THR A 73 10.28 -48.32 -8.93
CA THR A 73 9.79 -49.19 -7.85
C THR A 73 9.08 -48.47 -6.71
N LYS A 74 9.03 -47.13 -6.71
CA LYS A 74 8.49 -46.33 -5.60
C LYS A 74 7.04 -45.92 -5.88
N ASP A 75 6.17 -46.08 -4.89
CA ASP A 75 4.82 -45.53 -4.87
C ASP A 75 4.70 -44.38 -3.86
N GLU A 76 3.89 -43.38 -4.18
CA GLU A 76 3.67 -42.20 -3.33
C GLU A 76 2.20 -41.80 -3.29
N TYR A 77 1.70 -41.38 -2.13
CA TYR A 77 0.32 -40.92 -1.97
C TYR A 77 0.23 -39.39 -1.99
N ILE A 78 -0.58 -38.79 -2.86
CA ILE A 78 -0.89 -37.35 -2.81
C ILE A 78 -1.78 -37.07 -1.61
N PHE A 79 -2.86 -37.85 -1.46
CA PHE A 79 -3.70 -37.83 -0.27
C PHE A 79 -4.46 -39.15 -0.13
N THR A 80 -4.94 -39.43 1.09
CA THR A 80 -5.89 -40.50 1.38
C THR A 80 -6.95 -40.04 2.37
N LEU A 81 -8.13 -40.62 2.28
CA LEU A 81 -9.20 -40.55 3.26
C LEU A 81 -9.36 -41.94 3.88
N LEU A 82 -9.08 -42.05 5.17
CA LEU A 82 -9.15 -43.31 5.89
C LEU A 82 -10.27 -43.28 6.93
N ASN A 83 -10.96 -44.40 7.10
CA ASN A 83 -11.85 -44.59 8.24
C ASN A 83 -11.01 -44.55 9.54
N GLY A 84 -11.43 -43.72 10.52
CA GLY A 84 -10.66 -43.47 11.75
C GLY A 84 -10.45 -44.70 12.63
N ASP A 85 -11.43 -45.60 12.68
CA ASP A 85 -11.40 -46.77 13.57
C ASP A 85 -10.71 -47.97 12.94
N SER A 86 -10.84 -48.16 11.63
CA SER A 86 -10.38 -49.36 10.92
C SER A 86 -9.18 -49.16 10.00
N ASP A 87 -8.71 -47.92 9.80
CA ASP A 87 -7.67 -47.54 8.84
C ASP A 87 -7.94 -47.98 7.39
N GLU A 88 -9.20 -48.27 7.09
CA GLU A 88 -9.66 -48.66 5.77
C GLU A 88 -9.64 -47.48 4.81
N LEU A 89 -9.12 -47.71 3.60
CA LEU A 89 -9.06 -46.68 2.56
C LEU A 89 -10.45 -46.47 1.95
N LEU A 90 -10.96 -45.24 2.07
CA LEU A 90 -12.21 -44.81 1.44
C LEU A 90 -11.93 -44.22 0.06
N VAL A 91 -11.06 -43.21 0.00
CA VAL A 91 -10.66 -42.50 -1.22
C VAL A 91 -9.16 -42.21 -1.16
N GLY A 92 -8.47 -42.27 -2.29
CA GLY A 92 -7.08 -41.80 -2.32
C GLY A 92 -6.55 -41.61 -3.73
N LEU A 93 -5.51 -40.79 -3.83
CA LEU A 93 -4.81 -40.56 -5.08
C LEU A 93 -3.35 -40.95 -4.90
N ARG A 94 -2.92 -41.95 -5.66
CA ARG A 94 -1.58 -42.55 -5.56
C ARG A 94 -0.87 -42.44 -6.89
N LEU A 95 0.43 -42.20 -6.82
CA LEU A 95 1.33 -42.11 -7.96
C LEU A 95 2.29 -43.30 -7.96
N THR A 96 2.55 -43.81 -9.15
CA THR A 96 3.69 -44.68 -9.45
C THR A 96 4.38 -44.16 -10.70
N HIS A 97 5.51 -44.74 -11.10
CA HIS A 97 6.13 -44.41 -12.37
C HIS A 97 5.10 -44.43 -13.51
N ASP A 98 5.01 -43.32 -14.26
CA ASP A 98 4.11 -43.06 -15.40
C ASP A 98 2.59 -43.26 -15.18
N LYS A 99 2.12 -43.44 -13.93
CA LYS A 99 0.71 -43.74 -13.66
C LYS A 99 0.15 -42.93 -12.50
N VAL A 100 -1.09 -42.51 -12.69
CA VAL A 100 -1.96 -42.00 -11.63
C VAL A 100 -3.00 -43.06 -11.30
N HIS A 101 -3.12 -43.39 -10.03
CA HIS A 101 -4.06 -44.36 -9.50
C HIS A 101 -5.09 -43.64 -8.63
N PHE A 102 -6.34 -43.64 -9.08
CA PHE A 102 -7.46 -43.28 -8.23
C PHE A 102 -7.91 -44.53 -7.46
N LEU A 103 -7.92 -44.44 -6.14
CA LEU A 103 -8.29 -45.51 -5.23
C LEU A 103 -9.64 -45.19 -4.62
N ARG A 104 -10.56 -46.15 -4.65
CA ARG A 104 -11.92 -45.99 -4.16
C ARG A 104 -12.39 -47.24 -3.45
N ARG A 105 -13.28 -47.07 -2.48
CA ARG A 105 -13.98 -48.17 -1.80
C ARG A 105 -15.34 -48.39 -2.45
N ILE A 106 -15.58 -49.58 -2.95
CA ILE A 106 -16.87 -49.99 -3.52
C ILE A 106 -17.25 -51.34 -2.94
N ASP A 107 -18.47 -51.45 -2.39
CA ASP A 107 -19.03 -52.68 -1.81
C ASP A 107 -18.08 -53.38 -0.82
N GLY A 108 -17.41 -52.60 0.03
CA GLY A 108 -16.45 -53.11 1.02
C GLY A 108 -15.08 -53.54 0.47
N LYS A 109 -14.87 -53.46 -0.86
CA LYS A 109 -13.59 -53.78 -1.51
C LYS A 109 -12.87 -52.52 -1.97
N ALA A 110 -11.54 -52.54 -1.89
CA ALA A 110 -10.70 -51.46 -2.43
C ALA A 110 -10.48 -51.70 -3.93
N GLU A 111 -10.89 -50.76 -4.76
CA GLU A 111 -10.74 -50.76 -6.21
C GLU A 111 -9.73 -49.68 -6.62
N ARG A 112 -9.10 -49.88 -7.79
CA ARG A 112 -8.09 -48.97 -8.34
C ARG A 112 -8.33 -48.73 -9.82
N VAL A 113 -8.60 -47.47 -10.16
CA VAL A 113 -8.61 -46.97 -11.55
C VAL A 113 -7.20 -46.49 -11.88
N THR A 114 -6.67 -46.88 -13.04
CA THR A 114 -5.28 -46.57 -13.43
C THR A 114 -5.23 -45.83 -14.74
N PHE A 115 -4.77 -44.58 -14.69
CA PHE A 115 -4.41 -43.80 -15.85
C PHE A 115 -2.93 -44.05 -16.15
N ARG A 116 -2.63 -44.47 -17.38
CA ARG A 116 -1.27 -44.80 -17.85
C ARG A 116 -0.72 -43.65 -18.67
N GLN A 117 0.60 -43.60 -18.82
CA GLN A 117 1.30 -42.57 -19.60
C GLN A 117 1.10 -41.16 -19.03
N VAL A 118 0.88 -41.05 -17.71
CA VAL A 118 0.72 -39.80 -16.99
C VAL A 118 2.07 -39.41 -16.40
N ASN A 119 2.88 -38.74 -17.21
CA ASN A 119 4.30 -38.44 -16.92
C ASN A 119 4.47 -37.19 -16.04
N VAL A 120 3.94 -37.21 -14.81
CA VAL A 120 4.02 -36.07 -13.87
C VAL A 120 5.30 -36.03 -13.03
N ALA A 121 6.12 -37.08 -13.11
CA ALA A 121 7.36 -37.23 -12.34
C ALA A 121 8.61 -36.90 -13.20
N ASP A 122 8.59 -35.76 -13.88
CA ASP A 122 9.67 -35.31 -14.76
C ASP A 122 10.45 -34.10 -14.19
N GLY A 123 10.15 -33.71 -12.95
CA GLY A 123 10.74 -32.54 -12.31
C GLY A 123 10.15 -31.19 -12.74
N ARG A 124 9.05 -31.15 -13.50
CA ARG A 124 8.32 -29.92 -13.84
C ARG A 124 7.01 -29.80 -13.07
N TRP A 125 6.41 -28.61 -13.14
CA TRP A 125 5.07 -28.38 -12.62
C TRP A 125 4.05 -28.97 -13.58
N HIS A 126 3.03 -29.60 -13.02
CA HIS A 126 1.88 -30.11 -13.74
C HIS A 126 0.62 -29.80 -12.96
N THR A 127 -0.45 -29.44 -13.65
CA THR A 127 -1.80 -29.36 -13.09
C THR A 127 -2.66 -30.48 -13.69
N MET A 128 -3.19 -31.34 -12.83
CA MET A 128 -4.13 -32.38 -13.24
C MET A 128 -5.50 -32.20 -12.59
N VAL A 129 -6.53 -32.50 -13.37
CA VAL A 129 -7.93 -32.55 -12.93
C VAL A 129 -8.42 -33.98 -13.11
N LEU A 130 -8.76 -34.64 -12.01
CA LEU A 130 -9.46 -35.92 -12.01
C LEU A 130 -10.94 -35.67 -11.74
N ALA A 131 -11.79 -35.82 -12.73
CA ALA A 131 -13.25 -35.70 -12.61
C ALA A 131 -13.90 -37.08 -12.58
N LEU A 132 -14.86 -37.29 -11.68
CA LEU A 132 -15.73 -38.46 -11.64
C LEU A 132 -17.18 -38.02 -11.83
N SER A 133 -17.85 -38.62 -12.81
CA SER A 133 -19.29 -38.46 -13.07
C SER A 133 -19.86 -39.76 -13.61
N GLY A 134 -20.91 -40.26 -12.96
CA GLY A 134 -21.51 -41.57 -13.27
C GLY A 134 -20.49 -42.70 -13.40
N HIS A 135 -20.45 -43.31 -14.59
CA HIS A 135 -19.57 -44.43 -14.93
C HIS A 135 -18.22 -44.01 -15.54
N TYR A 136 -17.84 -42.75 -15.44
CA TYR A 136 -16.64 -42.23 -16.08
C TYR A 136 -15.70 -41.59 -15.06
N ALA A 137 -14.41 -41.87 -15.21
CA ALA A 137 -13.35 -41.13 -14.56
C ALA A 137 -12.46 -40.52 -15.64
N THR A 138 -12.34 -39.20 -15.62
CA THR A 138 -11.66 -38.42 -16.63
C THR A 138 -10.47 -37.70 -16.02
N LEU A 139 -9.29 -37.87 -16.62
CA LEU A 139 -8.07 -37.20 -16.19
C LEU A 139 -7.59 -36.24 -17.27
N THR A 140 -7.57 -34.95 -16.93
CA THR A 140 -7.04 -33.88 -17.78
C THR A 140 -5.71 -33.41 -17.20
N LEU A 141 -4.63 -33.48 -17.98
CA LEU A 141 -3.29 -33.02 -17.58
C LEU A 141 -2.91 -31.79 -18.39
N ASP A 142 -2.59 -30.68 -17.73
CA ASP A 142 -2.13 -29.43 -18.32
C ASP A 142 -3.02 -28.94 -19.48
N CYS A 143 -4.34 -28.99 -19.29
CA CYS A 143 -5.36 -28.64 -20.30
C CYS A 143 -5.23 -29.36 -21.65
N ASN A 144 -4.52 -30.50 -21.70
CA ASN A 144 -4.48 -31.36 -22.88
C ASN A 144 -5.78 -32.16 -23.02
N VAL A 145 -5.85 -32.96 -24.09
CA VAL A 145 -6.97 -33.86 -24.34
C VAL A 145 -7.17 -34.80 -23.14
N PRO A 146 -8.39 -34.85 -22.56
CA PRO A 146 -8.68 -35.70 -21.40
C PRO A 146 -8.54 -37.19 -21.73
N VAL A 147 -8.03 -37.96 -20.77
CA VAL A 147 -8.05 -39.43 -20.80
C VAL A 147 -9.24 -39.91 -20.00
N GLU A 148 -10.20 -40.54 -20.67
CA GLU A 148 -11.41 -41.08 -20.04
C GLU A 148 -11.28 -42.58 -19.79
N MET A 149 -11.75 -43.02 -18.62
CA MET A 149 -11.81 -44.42 -18.23
C MET A 149 -13.25 -44.78 -17.87
N GLN A 150 -13.78 -45.83 -18.50
CA GLN A 150 -15.08 -46.39 -18.15
C GLN A 150 -14.95 -47.25 -16.89
N LEU A 151 -15.84 -47.01 -15.93
CA LEU A 151 -15.90 -47.66 -14.64
C LEU A 151 -17.00 -48.73 -14.65
N GLU A 152 -16.68 -49.93 -14.16
CA GLU A 152 -17.67 -51.02 -14.04
C GLU A 152 -18.84 -50.61 -13.13
N LYS A 153 -18.53 -49.85 -12.07
CA LYS A 153 -19.49 -49.28 -11.12
C LYS A 153 -19.24 -47.79 -10.92
N PRO A 154 -20.30 -46.98 -10.76
CA PRO A 154 -20.15 -45.55 -10.46
C PRO A 154 -19.59 -45.35 -9.04
N PHE A 155 -19.19 -44.13 -8.72
CA PHE A 155 -18.79 -43.81 -7.34
C PHE A 155 -20.03 -43.87 -6.41
N PRO A 156 -19.92 -44.38 -5.17
CA PRO A 156 -21.10 -44.55 -4.30
C PRO A 156 -21.76 -43.22 -3.93
N GLU A 157 -23.09 -43.14 -4.09
CA GLU A 157 -23.87 -41.93 -3.75
C GLU A 157 -23.93 -41.62 -2.24
N GLN A 158 -23.76 -42.64 -1.39
CA GLN A 158 -23.87 -42.54 0.06
C GLN A 158 -22.60 -43.02 0.77
N MET A 159 -21.42 -42.55 0.33
CA MET A 159 -20.19 -42.86 1.05
C MET A 159 -20.10 -42.04 2.35
N TYR A 160 -20.43 -42.67 3.49
CA TYR A 160 -20.33 -42.04 4.81
C TYR A 160 -18.85 -41.78 5.18
N THR A 161 -18.57 -40.57 5.65
CA THR A 161 -17.24 -40.08 6.01
C THR A 161 -17.14 -39.63 7.46
N GLY A 162 -18.18 -39.82 8.28
CA GLY A 162 -18.11 -39.49 9.70
C GLY A 162 -17.00 -40.27 10.41
N GLY A 163 -16.21 -39.58 11.22
CA GLY A 163 -15.05 -40.17 11.91
C GLY A 163 -13.85 -40.51 11.01
N SER A 164 -13.91 -40.21 9.70
CA SER A 164 -12.78 -40.41 8.79
C SER A 164 -11.76 -39.26 8.87
N THR A 165 -10.52 -39.53 8.46
CA THR A 165 -9.41 -38.58 8.52
C THR A 165 -8.70 -38.50 7.17
N PHE A 166 -8.49 -37.27 6.70
CA PHE A 166 -7.64 -37.00 5.54
C PHE A 166 -6.18 -37.03 5.96
N PHE A 167 -5.34 -37.71 5.18
CA PHE A 167 -3.88 -37.69 5.29
C PHE A 167 -3.32 -37.12 3.99
N ILE A 168 -2.55 -36.04 4.10
CA ILE A 168 -1.91 -35.37 2.96
C ILE A 168 -0.47 -35.90 2.83
N GLY A 169 -0.10 -36.32 1.62
CA GLY A 169 1.22 -36.86 1.31
C GLY A 169 1.49 -38.28 1.83
N SER A 170 0.49 -39.00 2.37
CA SER A 170 0.69 -40.32 2.96
C SER A 170 -0.60 -41.15 3.09
N ARG A 171 -0.46 -42.40 3.52
CA ARG A 171 -1.54 -43.28 3.98
C ARG A 171 -1.39 -43.64 5.47
N LYS A 172 -1.24 -42.63 6.34
CA LYS A 172 -1.01 -42.79 7.81
C LYS A 172 0.27 -43.57 8.19
N ARG A 173 1.11 -43.94 7.21
CA ARG A 173 2.35 -44.73 7.38
C ARG A 173 3.54 -43.97 6.83
N TRP A 174 4.73 -44.26 7.36
CA TRP A 174 6.00 -43.70 6.89
C TRP A 174 6.47 -44.28 5.54
N SER A 175 5.90 -45.42 5.12
CA SER A 175 6.08 -45.97 3.79
C SER A 175 5.28 -45.17 2.75
N SER A 176 5.85 -44.97 1.56
CA SER A 176 5.15 -44.37 0.41
C SER A 176 4.73 -42.90 0.61
N LEU A 177 5.57 -42.11 1.28
CA LEU A 177 5.40 -40.67 1.46
C LEU A 177 5.59 -39.90 0.14
N PHE A 178 4.79 -38.86 -0.04
CA PHE A 178 4.96 -37.90 -1.13
C PHE A 178 6.26 -37.11 -0.96
N SER A 179 7.07 -37.08 -2.01
CA SER A 179 8.41 -36.49 -2.00
C SER A 179 8.53 -35.16 -2.75
N GLY A 180 7.51 -34.82 -3.54
CA GLY A 180 7.48 -33.62 -4.38
C GLY A 180 7.06 -32.34 -3.65
N LEU A 181 6.61 -31.38 -4.45
CA LEU A 181 5.95 -30.14 -4.01
C LEU A 181 4.48 -30.18 -4.42
N ILE A 182 3.58 -29.75 -3.53
CA ILE A 182 2.15 -29.55 -3.84
C ILE A 182 1.84 -28.05 -3.74
N ARG A 183 1.28 -27.48 -4.80
CA ARG A 183 0.85 -26.07 -4.85
C ARG A 183 -0.64 -25.91 -4.59
N GLN A 184 -1.46 -26.82 -5.13
CA GLN A 184 -2.88 -26.90 -4.82
C GLN A 184 -3.31 -28.35 -4.71
N LEU A 185 -4.27 -28.60 -3.83
CA LEU A 185 -4.99 -29.86 -3.71
C LEU A 185 -6.43 -29.54 -3.30
N VAL A 186 -7.34 -29.57 -4.26
CA VAL A 186 -8.70 -29.04 -4.13
C VAL A 186 -9.71 -30.11 -4.48
N LEU A 187 -10.74 -30.28 -3.64
CA LEU A 187 -11.92 -31.08 -3.94
C LEU A 187 -13.05 -30.15 -4.38
N MET A 188 -13.62 -30.38 -5.56
CA MET A 188 -14.75 -29.63 -6.11
C MET A 188 -15.96 -30.56 -6.29
N PRO A 189 -16.98 -30.47 -5.43
CA PRO A 189 -18.18 -31.31 -5.55
C PRO A 189 -19.05 -30.93 -6.77
N GLY A 190 -19.61 -31.93 -7.44
CA GLY A 190 -20.68 -31.78 -8.44
C GLY A 190 -20.32 -31.11 -9.76
N SER A 191 -19.03 -30.96 -10.08
CA SER A 191 -18.59 -30.31 -11.32
C SER A 191 -17.31 -30.93 -11.88
N ASP A 192 -17.17 -30.90 -13.20
CA ASP A 192 -15.88 -31.06 -13.87
C ASP A 192 -15.10 -29.73 -13.82
N ALA A 193 -14.09 -29.69 -12.96
CA ALA A 193 -13.24 -28.52 -12.75
C ALA A 193 -12.41 -28.14 -13.99
N SER A 194 -12.32 -29.02 -15.01
CA SER A 194 -11.60 -28.72 -16.25
C SER A 194 -12.17 -27.49 -16.95
N SER A 195 -13.49 -27.33 -16.95
CA SER A 195 -14.20 -26.17 -17.52
C SER A 195 -13.88 -24.84 -16.84
N HIS A 196 -13.46 -24.88 -15.56
CA HIS A 196 -13.05 -23.70 -14.80
C HIS A 196 -11.57 -23.36 -14.98
N LEU A 197 -10.76 -24.33 -15.45
CA LEU A 197 -9.30 -24.22 -15.54
C LEU A 197 -8.78 -24.11 -16.98
N CYS A 198 -9.56 -24.54 -17.96
CA CYS A 198 -9.13 -24.67 -19.35
C CYS A 198 -10.10 -23.96 -20.31
N PRO A 199 -9.60 -23.28 -21.36
CA PRO A 199 -8.19 -23.14 -21.72
C PRO A 199 -7.43 -22.17 -20.79
N SER A 200 -6.13 -22.40 -20.63
CA SER A 200 -5.24 -21.55 -19.82
C SER A 200 -4.02 -21.13 -20.62
N SER A 201 -3.51 -19.92 -20.40
CA SER A 201 -2.22 -19.47 -20.95
C SER A 201 -1.02 -20.12 -20.26
N GLU A 202 -1.19 -20.66 -19.03
CA GLU A 202 -0.19 -21.42 -18.29
C GLU A 202 -0.77 -22.75 -17.79
N PRO A 203 -0.96 -23.75 -18.67
CA PRO A 203 -1.69 -24.97 -18.32
C PRO A 203 -1.07 -25.80 -17.18
N THR A 204 0.26 -25.77 -17.05
CA THR A 204 1.03 -26.48 -16.01
C THR A 204 0.90 -25.89 -14.62
N LEU A 205 0.32 -24.69 -14.50
CA LEU A 205 0.19 -23.91 -13.28
C LEU A 205 -1.21 -23.30 -13.10
N SER A 206 -2.20 -23.74 -13.89
CA SER A 206 -3.59 -23.27 -13.80
C SER A 206 -4.13 -23.41 -12.37
N VAL A 207 -4.85 -22.39 -11.89
CA VAL A 207 -5.24 -22.25 -10.47
C VAL A 207 -6.74 -22.29 -10.29
N LEU A 208 -7.23 -23.22 -9.45
CA LEU A 208 -8.61 -23.20 -8.96
C LEU A 208 -8.67 -22.57 -7.56
N SER A 209 -7.80 -23.03 -6.66
CA SER A 209 -7.63 -22.46 -5.32
C SER A 209 -6.24 -22.83 -4.80
N VAL A 210 -5.49 -21.85 -4.31
CA VAL A 210 -4.14 -22.04 -3.75
C VAL A 210 -4.09 -21.40 -2.37
N PRO A 211 -3.48 -22.05 -1.35
CA PRO A 211 -3.35 -21.44 -0.04
C PRO A 211 -2.64 -20.08 -0.10
N GLN A 212 -3.19 -19.08 0.59
CA GLN A 212 -2.67 -17.69 0.56
C GLN A 212 -1.17 -17.60 0.87
N VAL A 213 -0.64 -18.48 1.71
CA VAL A 213 0.80 -18.55 2.04
C VAL A 213 1.69 -18.81 0.81
N LEU A 214 1.16 -19.43 -0.24
CA LEU A 214 1.85 -19.72 -1.50
C LEU A 214 1.68 -18.62 -2.57
N LEU A 215 0.89 -17.58 -2.29
CA LEU A 215 0.67 -16.40 -3.13
C LEU A 215 1.56 -15.20 -2.72
N HIS A 216 2.00 -15.11 -1.46
CA HIS A 216 2.88 -14.03 -0.92
C HIS A 216 4.38 -14.16 -1.23
N VAL A 217 4.96 -13.46 -2.21
CA VAL A 217 6.36 -13.67 -2.65
C VAL A 217 7.40 -13.53 -1.52
N PRO A 218 8.28 -14.52 -1.29
CA PRO A 218 9.57 -14.32 -0.65
C PRO A 218 10.72 -14.45 -1.66
N VAL A 219 11.64 -13.50 -1.58
CA VAL A 219 12.94 -13.42 -2.26
C VAL A 219 13.75 -14.72 -2.14
N ARG A 220 14.40 -15.17 -3.22
CA ARG A 220 15.45 -16.20 -3.17
C ARG A 220 16.61 -15.92 -4.11
N PRO A 221 17.85 -16.16 -3.65
CA PRO A 221 18.98 -16.62 -4.48
C PRO A 221 19.61 -17.91 -3.87
N PRO A 222 20.77 -18.42 -4.34
CA PRO A 222 21.35 -18.52 -5.70
C PRO A 222 21.87 -19.95 -6.02
N THR A 223 22.14 -20.37 -7.26
CA THR A 223 23.44 -20.35 -7.99
C THR A 223 23.34 -21.43 -9.12
N ASN A 224 24.01 -21.45 -10.27
CA ASN A 224 24.99 -20.63 -10.99
C ASN A 224 25.04 -21.16 -12.45
N GLN A 225 25.02 -20.26 -13.46
CA GLN A 225 25.99 -20.19 -14.57
C GLN A 225 25.60 -19.05 -15.54
N LEU A 226 26.48 -18.04 -15.59
CA LEU A 226 26.56 -16.91 -16.54
C LEU A 226 27.26 -17.36 -17.86
N PRO A 227 27.48 -16.49 -18.88
CA PRO A 227 26.72 -15.31 -19.38
C PRO A 227 26.54 -15.37 -20.92
N LEU A 228 25.79 -14.43 -21.50
CA LEU A 228 26.16 -13.64 -22.70
C LEU A 228 24.97 -12.77 -23.17
N TYR A 229 25.20 -11.46 -23.28
CA TYR A 229 24.33 -10.49 -23.98
C TYR A 229 24.67 -10.53 -25.49
N PRO A 230 23.73 -10.28 -26.42
CA PRO A 230 23.13 -8.94 -26.58
C PRO A 230 21.66 -8.90 -27.07
N TYR A 231 20.99 -7.76 -26.82
CA TYR A 231 19.64 -7.38 -27.28
C TYR A 231 18.46 -8.27 -26.83
N ASP A 232 17.93 -7.98 -25.64
CA ASP A 232 16.49 -7.83 -25.35
C ASP A 232 16.29 -7.59 -23.84
N ILE A 233 15.22 -6.87 -23.51
CA ILE A 233 14.88 -6.29 -22.20
C ILE A 233 14.73 -7.37 -21.12
N TYR A 234 15.72 -7.52 -20.23
CA TYR A 234 15.60 -8.30 -18.99
C TYR A 234 16.41 -7.68 -17.85
N CYS A 235 15.74 -7.43 -16.72
CA CYS A 235 16.27 -6.80 -15.52
C CYS A 235 17.09 -7.82 -14.70
N TYR A 236 18.39 -7.59 -14.56
CA TYR A 236 19.28 -8.36 -13.67
C TYR A 236 19.04 -7.98 -12.21
N ILE A 237 18.64 -8.93 -11.37
CA ILE A 237 18.60 -8.76 -9.91
C ILE A 237 19.87 -9.37 -9.31
N LEU A 238 20.73 -8.50 -8.78
CA LEU A 238 21.86 -8.85 -7.91
C LEU A 238 21.33 -9.39 -6.57
N SER A 239 21.74 -10.60 -6.20
CA SER A 239 21.44 -11.25 -4.93
C SER A 239 22.37 -10.74 -3.82
N VAL A 240 21.85 -9.91 -2.93
CA VAL A 240 22.54 -9.51 -1.70
C VAL A 240 22.09 -10.43 -0.56
N GLU A 241 23.03 -11.08 0.12
CA GLU A 241 22.78 -11.91 1.30
C GLU A 241 22.28 -11.03 2.45
N ALA A 242 21.09 -11.35 2.95
CA ALA A 242 20.41 -10.59 3.97
C ALA A 242 20.86 -11.00 5.37
N GLU A 243 21.90 -10.39 5.92
CA GLU A 243 22.19 -10.49 7.35
C GLU A 243 21.12 -9.76 8.16
N LEU A 244 20.55 -10.41 9.20
CA LEU A 244 19.73 -9.73 10.19
C LEU A 244 20.65 -8.93 11.12
N ARG A 245 20.55 -7.60 11.06
CA ARG A 245 21.31 -6.71 11.93
C ARG A 245 20.40 -6.14 13.01
N VAL A 246 20.84 -6.29 14.25
CA VAL A 246 20.12 -5.81 15.44
C VAL A 246 20.90 -4.65 16.03
N THR A 247 20.27 -3.50 16.17
CA THR A 247 20.88 -2.35 16.85
C THR A 247 19.86 -1.62 17.72
N GLN A 248 20.38 -0.86 18.69
CA GLN A 248 19.61 0.05 19.52
C GLN A 248 19.15 1.32 18.78
N ARG A 249 19.57 1.56 17.53
CA ARG A 249 19.34 2.81 16.78
C ARG A 249 18.43 2.59 15.56
N VAL A 250 18.02 3.69 14.93
CA VAL A 250 17.35 3.73 13.61
C VAL A 250 18.18 3.00 12.54
N PRO A 251 17.57 2.24 11.61
CA PRO A 251 18.29 1.61 10.50
C PRO A 251 19.14 2.62 9.69
N PRO A 252 20.35 2.24 9.21
CA PRO A 252 21.17 3.07 8.33
C PRO A 252 20.44 3.36 7.02
N VAL A 253 20.91 4.26 6.15
CA VAL A 253 20.24 4.48 4.85
C VAL A 253 20.28 3.19 4.02
N CYS A 254 19.12 2.70 3.59
CA CYS A 254 19.01 1.56 2.69
C CYS A 254 19.62 1.95 1.34
N ILE A 255 20.72 1.32 0.98
CA ILE A 255 21.40 1.49 -0.30
C ILE A 255 21.33 0.18 -1.08
N SER A 256 21.63 0.21 -2.38
CA SER A 256 21.63 -0.98 -3.23
C SER A 256 22.47 -2.14 -2.68
N ALA A 257 23.55 -1.83 -1.96
CA ALA A 257 24.40 -2.83 -1.28
C ALA A 257 23.74 -3.51 -0.07
N LEU A 258 22.64 -2.96 0.45
CA LEU A 258 21.89 -3.47 1.59
C LEU A 258 20.55 -4.11 1.17
N ILE A 259 20.26 -4.22 -0.15
CA ILE A 259 19.07 -4.90 -0.67
C ILE A 259 18.89 -6.25 0.02
N GLY A 260 17.67 -6.58 0.40
CA GLY A 260 17.34 -7.82 1.09
C GLY A 260 17.74 -7.86 2.56
N GLN A 261 18.65 -7.01 3.07
CA GLN A 261 19.02 -7.03 4.48
C GLN A 261 17.81 -6.73 5.38
N VAL A 262 17.79 -7.40 6.52
CA VAL A 262 16.74 -7.25 7.52
C VAL A 262 17.33 -6.49 8.71
N TRP A 263 16.63 -5.48 9.19
CA TRP A 263 17.04 -4.67 10.33
C TRP A 263 15.97 -4.70 11.39
N PHE A 264 16.33 -5.14 12.59
CA PHE A 264 15.44 -4.99 13.74
C PHE A 264 15.87 -3.77 14.54
N SER A 265 14.99 -2.75 14.60
CA SER A 265 15.18 -1.60 15.46
C SER A 265 14.52 -1.87 16.80
N ILE A 266 15.33 -1.96 17.86
CA ILE A 266 14.82 -2.12 19.23
C ILE A 266 14.05 -0.87 19.66
N GLU A 267 14.50 0.32 19.24
CA GLU A 267 13.86 1.61 19.53
C GLU A 267 12.47 1.71 18.91
N LYS A 268 12.33 1.35 17.62
CA LYS A 268 11.04 1.36 16.92
C LYS A 268 10.21 0.09 17.14
N ARG A 269 10.72 -0.90 17.88
CA ARG A 269 10.15 -2.25 18.01
C ARG A 269 9.67 -2.82 16.68
N SER A 270 10.43 -2.54 15.61
CA SER A 270 10.02 -2.74 14.23
C SER A 270 11.11 -3.49 13.46
N LEU A 271 10.69 -4.46 12.66
CA LEU A 271 11.50 -5.21 11.72
C LEU A 271 11.38 -4.56 10.34
N PHE A 272 12.50 -4.23 9.72
CA PHE A 272 12.58 -3.59 8.41
C PHE A 272 13.33 -4.49 7.42
N LEU A 273 12.99 -4.39 6.14
CA LEU A 273 13.66 -5.06 5.01
C LEU A 273 14.10 -3.99 4.00
N CYS A 274 15.38 -3.92 3.67
CA CYS A 274 15.87 -2.95 2.69
C CYS A 274 15.54 -3.44 1.26
N ASN A 275 14.82 -2.64 0.47
CA ASN A 275 14.50 -2.96 -0.93
C ASN A 275 15.54 -2.40 -1.93
N GLY A 276 16.57 -1.70 -1.42
CA GLY A 276 17.65 -1.07 -2.19
C GLY A 276 17.60 0.44 -2.30
N THR A 277 16.47 1.02 -1.94
CA THR A 277 16.26 2.48 -1.90
C THR A 277 15.68 2.92 -0.55
N SER A 278 14.87 2.08 0.08
CA SER A 278 14.22 2.34 1.36
C SER A 278 14.06 1.09 2.22
N TRP A 279 13.91 1.30 3.53
CA TRP A 279 13.56 0.24 4.48
C TRP A 279 12.04 0.06 4.50
N VAL A 280 11.60 -1.15 4.18
CA VAL A 280 10.19 -1.57 4.20
C VAL A 280 9.88 -2.20 5.55
N THR A 281 8.90 -1.68 6.29
CA THR A 281 8.47 -2.25 7.57
C THR A 281 7.78 -3.61 7.35
N MET A 282 8.30 -4.67 7.96
CA MET A 282 7.82 -6.05 7.88
C MET A 282 6.91 -6.43 9.05
N LEU A 283 7.23 -5.91 10.23
CA LEU A 283 6.49 -6.14 11.47
C LEU A 283 6.76 -4.97 12.41
N HIS A 284 5.73 -4.40 13.02
CA HIS A 284 5.87 -3.37 14.05
C HIS A 284 4.82 -3.60 15.13
N GLU A 285 5.05 -3.04 16.30
CA GLU A 285 4.01 -2.95 17.33
C GLU A 285 2.84 -2.16 16.74
N LYS A 286 1.63 -2.73 16.80
CA LYS A 286 0.43 -2.07 16.30
C LYS A 286 0.09 -0.90 17.21
N GLU A 287 0.64 0.25 16.89
CA GLU A 287 0.24 1.51 17.48
C GLU A 287 -1.16 1.85 16.95
N LYS A 288 -2.04 2.29 17.85
CA LYS A 288 -3.37 2.80 17.54
C LYS A 288 -3.54 4.12 18.29
N LEU A 289 -4.31 5.04 17.73
CA LEU A 289 -4.71 6.23 18.44
C LEU A 289 -5.86 5.87 19.40
N ASP A 290 -5.56 5.73 20.69
CA ASP A 290 -6.57 5.43 21.70
C ASP A 290 -7.35 6.69 22.12
N TYR A 291 -6.64 7.79 22.31
CA TYR A 291 -7.19 9.09 22.67
C TYR A 291 -6.22 10.20 22.27
N VAL A 292 -6.72 11.44 22.22
CA VAL A 292 -5.89 12.64 22.11
C VAL A 292 -5.90 13.33 23.47
N GLU A 293 -4.72 13.55 24.02
CA GLU A 293 -4.53 14.34 25.23
C GLU A 293 -4.04 15.74 24.85
N ASP A 294 -4.58 16.75 25.52
CA ASP A 294 -3.99 18.08 25.50
C ASP A 294 -2.63 18.05 26.21
N HIS A 295 -1.57 18.26 25.45
CA HIS A 295 -0.19 18.19 25.94
C HIS A 295 0.28 19.54 26.51
N GLN A 296 0.00 20.64 25.81
CA GLN A 296 0.51 21.96 26.16
C GLN A 296 -0.22 23.08 25.41
N ASP A 297 -0.62 24.11 26.16
CA ASP A 297 -1.00 25.41 25.61
C ASP A 297 0.22 26.25 25.19
N LEU A 298 0.22 26.73 23.94
CA LEU A 298 1.21 27.66 23.42
C LEU A 298 0.63 29.07 23.28
N PHE A 299 1.01 29.96 24.20
CA PHE A 299 0.61 31.35 24.16
C PHE A 299 1.42 32.13 23.12
N THR A 300 0.77 32.56 22.04
CA THR A 300 1.33 33.44 21.01
C THR A 300 1.14 34.92 21.35
N ASN A 301 1.77 35.82 20.57
CA ASN A 301 1.67 37.26 20.82
C ASN A 301 0.42 37.91 20.19
N SER A 302 -0.26 37.21 19.29
CA SER A 302 -1.50 37.61 18.62
C SER A 302 -2.21 36.38 18.08
N GLU A 303 -3.30 36.58 17.34
CA GLU A 303 -3.93 35.53 16.54
C GLU A 303 -2.87 34.81 15.68
N THR A 304 -3.01 33.49 15.61
CA THR A 304 -2.13 32.59 14.85
C THR A 304 -2.95 31.98 13.74
N PHE A 305 -2.52 32.16 12.49
CA PHE A 305 -3.22 31.62 11.32
C PHE A 305 -2.71 30.22 10.94
N ASP A 306 -1.43 29.96 11.17
CA ASP A 306 -0.75 28.74 10.77
C ASP A 306 0.37 28.38 11.75
N ILE A 307 0.73 27.09 11.78
CA ILE A 307 1.76 26.51 12.63
C ILE A 307 2.61 25.54 11.81
N GLU A 308 3.83 25.94 11.48
CA GLU A 308 4.78 25.06 10.79
C GLU A 308 5.62 24.27 11.80
N VAL A 309 5.50 22.94 11.76
CA VAL A 309 6.26 22.01 12.60
C VAL A 309 7.46 21.48 11.84
N PHE A 310 8.68 21.68 12.36
CA PHE A 310 9.89 21.26 11.65
C PHE A 310 11.00 20.74 12.56
N HIS A 311 11.81 19.84 12.02
CA HIS A 311 12.94 19.23 12.75
C HIS A 311 14.29 19.77 12.29
N LEU A 312 15.11 20.20 13.24
CA LEU A 312 16.50 20.53 13.01
C LEU A 312 17.39 19.39 13.55
N PRO A 313 18.06 18.59 12.68
CA PRO A 313 19.00 17.57 13.14
C PRO A 313 20.01 18.09 14.16
N SER A 314 20.17 17.31 15.24
CA SER A 314 20.96 17.60 16.46
C SER A 314 20.38 18.62 17.44
N LEU A 315 19.29 19.31 17.10
CA LEU A 315 18.66 20.32 17.98
C LEU A 315 17.24 19.96 18.41
N GLY A 316 16.57 19.09 17.65
CA GLY A 316 15.25 18.57 17.97
C GLY A 316 14.15 19.26 17.15
N LEU A 317 12.94 19.18 17.70
CA LEU A 317 11.70 19.66 17.11
C LEU A 317 11.51 21.16 17.39
N PHE A 318 10.93 21.87 16.42
CA PHE A 318 10.62 23.29 16.48
C PHE A 318 9.22 23.53 15.90
N ILE A 319 8.63 24.64 16.32
CA ILE A 319 7.37 25.15 15.79
C ILE A 319 7.59 26.62 15.40
N ALA A 320 7.10 27.06 14.24
CA ALA A 320 6.97 28.47 13.89
C ALA A 320 5.49 28.85 13.79
N THR A 321 5.07 29.88 14.53
CA THR A 321 3.67 30.34 14.52
C THR A 321 3.53 31.56 13.61
N ALA A 322 2.61 31.52 12.64
CA ALA A 322 2.31 32.64 11.75
C ALA A 322 1.37 33.62 12.46
N ASN A 323 1.93 34.71 13.00
CA ASN A 323 1.20 35.66 13.82
C ASN A 323 0.79 36.94 13.07
N ARG A 324 -0.46 37.34 13.30
CA ARG A 324 -1.12 38.52 12.70
C ARG A 324 -0.48 39.86 13.07
N ASP A 325 -0.23 40.12 14.35
CA ASP A 325 0.18 41.46 14.80
C ASP A 325 1.68 41.72 14.56
N SER A 326 1.96 42.52 13.54
CA SER A 326 3.32 42.89 13.11
C SER A 326 4.14 43.61 14.20
N ARG A 327 3.50 44.19 15.24
CA ARG A 327 4.21 44.83 16.35
C ARG A 327 4.98 43.81 17.20
N TYR A 328 4.47 42.59 17.28
CA TYR A 328 5.05 41.52 18.09
C TYR A 328 5.75 40.46 17.26
N GLY A 329 5.38 40.30 15.98
CA GLY A 329 5.97 39.32 15.08
C GLY A 329 5.59 37.88 15.42
N SER A 330 6.25 36.95 14.73
CA SER A 330 6.05 35.50 14.83
C SER A 330 7.04 34.85 15.77
N ILE A 331 6.58 33.85 16.53
CA ILE A 331 7.42 33.12 17.48
C ILE A 331 7.85 31.77 16.89
N ILE A 332 9.13 31.46 17.05
CA ILE A 332 9.66 30.12 16.93
C ILE A 332 9.80 29.53 18.34
N TYR A 333 9.22 28.35 18.54
CA TYR A 333 9.39 27.52 19.73
C TYR A 333 10.36 26.38 19.46
N ARG A 334 11.02 25.91 20.51
CA ARG A 334 11.91 24.75 20.48
C ARG A 334 11.43 23.74 21.53
N TRP A 335 11.43 22.47 21.14
CA TRP A 335 11.19 21.37 22.06
C TRP A 335 12.40 21.15 22.97
N ILE A 336 12.20 21.31 24.28
CA ILE A 336 13.19 21.12 25.33
C ILE A 336 12.50 20.38 26.48
N ASP A 337 13.10 19.28 26.94
CA ASP A 337 12.68 18.55 28.13
C ASP A 337 11.18 18.20 28.19
N GLY A 338 10.60 17.78 27.05
CA GLY A 338 9.21 17.31 26.98
C GLY A 338 8.17 18.40 26.72
N ARG A 339 8.59 19.64 26.42
CA ARG A 339 7.68 20.76 26.14
C ARG A 339 8.27 21.75 25.15
N PHE A 340 7.41 22.56 24.52
CA PHE A 340 7.84 23.67 23.67
C PHE A 340 8.09 24.93 24.50
N GLU A 341 9.27 25.52 24.30
CA GLU A 341 9.66 26.79 24.91
C GLU A 341 9.93 27.83 23.83
N ARG A 342 9.61 29.11 24.11
CA ARG A 342 9.90 30.21 23.18
C ARG A 342 11.40 30.28 22.91
N PHE A 343 11.77 30.27 21.64
CA PHE A 343 13.17 30.16 21.20
C PHE A 343 13.65 31.41 20.48
N GLN A 344 12.88 31.92 19.53
CA GLN A 344 13.24 33.09 18.74
C GLN A 344 11.99 33.87 18.37
N ASN A 345 12.05 35.20 18.44
CA ASN A 345 11.03 36.07 17.84
C ASN A 345 11.53 36.59 16.49
N ILE A 346 10.66 36.59 15.47
CA ILE A 346 10.94 37.07 14.13
C ILE A 346 9.91 38.12 13.75
N ASN A 347 10.38 39.31 13.36
CA ASN A 347 9.50 40.35 12.83
C ASN A 347 8.88 39.86 11.52
N THR A 348 7.56 39.76 11.50
CA THR A 348 6.73 39.40 10.36
C THR A 348 5.63 40.44 10.18
N PHE A 349 4.97 40.43 9.03
CA PHE A 349 3.96 41.43 8.69
C PHE A 349 2.67 40.74 8.29
N ASP A 350 1.76 40.58 9.27
CA ASP A 350 0.53 39.80 9.10
C ASP A 350 0.85 38.41 8.52
N ALA A 351 1.62 37.60 9.26
CA ALA A 351 2.10 36.32 8.77
C ALA A 351 0.94 35.33 8.62
N GLN A 352 0.78 34.78 7.42
CA GLN A 352 -0.29 33.85 7.07
C GLN A 352 0.15 32.40 7.19
N ALA A 353 1.37 32.09 6.73
CA ALA A 353 1.93 30.74 6.77
C ALA A 353 3.45 30.75 6.91
N TRP A 354 4.00 29.65 7.41
CA TRP A 354 5.42 29.35 7.39
C TRP A 354 5.69 28.07 6.61
N LYS A 355 6.81 28.02 5.87
CA LYS A 355 7.29 26.77 5.28
C LYS A 355 8.75 26.52 5.57
N PHE A 356 9.05 25.37 6.15
CA PHE A 356 10.40 24.90 6.34
C PHE A 356 10.88 24.10 5.14
N PHE A 357 12.12 24.34 4.71
CA PHE A 357 12.70 23.57 3.62
C PHE A 357 14.23 23.52 3.68
N THR A 358 14.80 22.63 2.86
CA THR A 358 16.25 22.44 2.78
C THR A 358 16.77 22.47 1.35
N VAL A 359 17.99 23.00 1.18
CA VAL A 359 18.74 22.97 -0.08
C VAL A 359 20.14 22.46 0.21
N GLY A 360 20.35 21.17 -0.08
CA GLY A 360 21.50 20.42 0.42
C GLY A 360 21.60 20.51 1.94
N LYS A 361 22.74 20.95 2.48
CA LYS A 361 22.95 21.12 3.94
C LYS A 361 22.39 22.43 4.51
N LYS A 362 21.82 23.30 3.68
CA LYS A 362 21.25 24.58 4.13
C LYS A 362 19.80 24.37 4.55
N ARG A 363 19.40 25.04 5.63
CA ARG A 363 18.04 24.99 6.16
C ARG A 363 17.44 26.38 6.18
N PHE A 364 16.18 26.45 5.79
CA PHE A 364 15.49 27.70 5.60
C PHE A 364 14.08 27.63 6.17
N LEU A 365 13.55 28.81 6.47
CA LEU A 365 12.14 29.06 6.71
C LEU A 365 11.74 30.18 5.75
N VAL A 366 10.57 30.10 5.13
CA VAL A 366 9.97 31.22 4.41
C VAL A 366 8.63 31.57 5.06
N VAL A 367 8.35 32.86 5.17
CA VAL A 367 7.06 33.37 5.69
C VAL A 367 6.25 33.97 4.56
N ALA A 368 4.97 33.64 4.50
CA ALA A 368 3.95 34.33 3.72
C ALA A 368 3.46 35.54 4.51
N ASN A 369 3.90 36.75 4.13
CA ASN A 369 3.39 37.98 4.72
C ASN A 369 2.24 38.53 3.86
N SER A 370 1.06 38.72 4.46
CA SER A 370 -0.07 39.40 3.79
C SER A 370 -0.04 40.92 3.93
N GLY A 371 0.77 41.46 4.85
CA GLY A 371 0.96 42.89 5.09
C GLY A 371 2.37 43.38 4.74
N GLY A 372 2.53 44.69 4.62
CA GLY A 372 3.82 45.36 4.42
C GLY A 372 4.22 46.23 5.61
N CYS A 373 5.51 46.61 5.67
CA CYS A 373 5.95 47.75 6.48
C CYS A 373 5.78 49.02 5.64
N ASP A 374 5.06 50.02 6.16
CA ASP A 374 5.04 51.39 5.65
C ASP A 374 4.68 51.59 4.16
N ASP A 375 3.53 51.05 3.71
CA ASP A 375 2.93 51.30 2.39
C ASP A 375 3.83 51.01 1.16
N LYS A 376 4.98 50.35 1.34
CA LYS A 376 5.94 50.10 0.26
C LYS A 376 6.33 48.63 0.21
N PHE A 377 5.61 47.93 -0.65
CA PHE A 377 5.81 46.55 -1.10
C PHE A 377 5.53 45.49 -0.03
N GLU A 378 4.60 44.58 -0.34
CA GLU A 378 4.40 43.35 0.41
C GLU A 378 5.55 42.39 0.09
N LEU A 379 6.33 42.02 1.12
CA LEU A 379 7.53 41.20 0.98
C LEU A 379 7.41 39.95 1.85
N SER A 380 7.56 38.80 1.22
CA SER A 380 7.85 37.55 1.91
C SER A 380 9.36 37.43 2.14
N VAL A 381 9.75 36.75 3.22
CA VAL A 381 11.16 36.69 3.64
C VAL A 381 11.59 35.24 3.83
N ILE A 382 12.68 34.86 3.16
CA ILE A 382 13.40 33.62 3.42
C ILE A 382 14.44 33.88 4.50
N TYR A 383 14.39 33.09 5.55
CA TYR A 383 15.35 33.03 6.64
C TYR A 383 16.22 31.78 6.51
N LYS A 384 17.49 31.89 6.88
CA LYS A 384 18.45 30.78 6.87
C LYS A 384 18.94 30.49 8.28
N TRP A 385 18.98 29.22 8.64
CA TRP A 385 19.58 28.77 9.89
C TRP A 385 21.09 29.06 9.92
N ARG A 386 21.56 29.73 10.97
CA ARG A 386 22.99 29.98 11.22
C ARG A 386 23.47 29.17 12.40
N VAL A 387 24.17 28.06 12.11
CA VAL A 387 24.70 27.14 13.13
C VAL A 387 25.51 27.85 14.23
N LYS A 388 26.40 28.78 13.88
CA LYS A 388 27.20 29.52 14.87
C LYS A 388 26.37 30.42 15.79
N LYS A 389 25.26 30.96 15.30
CA LYS A 389 24.39 31.86 16.08
C LYS A 389 23.21 31.14 16.72
N GLN A 390 23.01 29.85 16.40
CA GLN A 390 21.86 29.06 16.82
C GLN A 390 20.55 29.82 16.63
N ARG A 391 20.34 30.41 15.43
CA ARG A 391 19.11 31.15 15.12
C ARG A 391 18.90 31.27 13.61
N PHE A 392 17.66 31.51 13.21
CA PHE A 392 17.31 31.92 11.85
C PHE A 392 17.66 33.39 11.62
N VAL A 393 18.23 33.69 10.45
CA VAL A 393 18.53 35.08 10.05
C VAL A 393 18.04 35.33 8.63
N LYS A 394 17.56 36.54 8.36
CA LYS A 394 17.11 36.95 7.02
C LYS A 394 18.16 36.61 5.96
N TYR A 395 17.70 36.01 4.86
CA TYR A 395 18.55 35.50 3.78
C TYR A 395 18.22 36.12 2.43
N GLN A 396 16.92 36.19 2.10
CA GLN A 396 16.42 36.74 0.85
C GLN A 396 15.04 37.35 1.10
N GLU A 397 14.76 38.47 0.47
CA GLU A 397 13.42 39.07 0.40
C GLU A 397 12.87 38.83 -0.99
N ILE A 398 11.58 38.50 -1.06
CA ILE A 398 10.87 38.23 -2.30
C ILE A 398 9.62 39.09 -2.29
N GLN A 399 9.42 39.84 -3.37
CA GLN A 399 8.20 40.59 -3.55
C GLN A 399 7.04 39.62 -3.81
N THR A 400 6.01 39.74 -3.00
CA THR A 400 4.77 38.93 -3.07
C THR A 400 3.56 39.86 -3.07
N HIS A 401 2.37 39.28 -3.22
CA HIS A 401 1.11 40.03 -3.29
C HIS A 401 0.09 39.37 -2.39
N CYS A 402 -0.03 39.90 -1.18
CA CYS A 402 -0.78 39.33 -0.08
C CYS A 402 -0.59 37.80 0.00
N ALA A 403 0.65 37.38 0.30
CA ALA A 403 0.99 35.96 0.28
C ALA A 403 0.18 35.23 1.35
N ARG A 404 -0.43 34.10 0.97
CA ARG A 404 -1.20 33.23 1.87
C ARG A 404 -0.42 32.00 2.27
N ASP A 405 0.23 31.38 1.30
CA ASP A 405 0.99 30.15 1.48
C ASP A 405 2.31 30.16 0.68
N TRP A 406 3.26 29.34 1.15
CA TRP A 406 4.45 28.92 0.43
C TRP A 406 4.57 27.39 0.41
N GLU A 407 4.57 26.82 -0.79
CA GLU A 407 4.83 25.39 -0.98
C GLU A 407 6.28 25.15 -1.42
N ALA A 408 6.96 24.17 -0.81
CA ALA A 408 8.39 23.94 -1.00
C ALA A 408 8.66 22.50 -1.45
N PHE A 409 9.06 22.36 -2.72
CA PHE A 409 9.17 21.06 -3.35
C PHE A 409 10.47 20.88 -4.14
N ARG A 410 10.70 19.63 -4.55
CA ARG A 410 11.88 19.23 -5.33
C ARG A 410 11.45 18.37 -6.51
N ILE A 411 11.95 18.72 -7.69
CA ILE A 411 11.79 17.92 -8.91
C ILE A 411 13.19 17.56 -9.38
N HIS A 412 13.50 16.27 -9.40
CA HIS A 412 14.87 15.76 -9.60
C HIS A 412 15.87 16.39 -8.61
N ASP A 413 16.92 17.07 -9.07
CA ASP A 413 17.93 17.73 -8.24
C ASP A 413 17.66 19.24 -8.03
N ASP A 414 16.58 19.76 -8.60
CA ASP A 414 16.22 21.17 -8.53
C ASP A 414 15.22 21.44 -7.41
N HIS A 415 15.47 22.52 -6.67
CA HIS A 415 14.64 22.96 -5.55
C HIS A 415 13.77 24.15 -5.97
N TYR A 416 12.50 24.10 -5.60
CA TYR A 416 11.51 25.09 -5.98
C TYR A 416 10.74 25.62 -4.76
N LEU A 417 10.14 26.80 -4.93
CA LEU A 417 9.17 27.38 -4.02
C LEU A 417 8.01 27.93 -4.84
N ALA A 418 6.76 27.63 -4.48
CA ALA A 418 5.58 28.28 -5.05
C ALA A 418 4.97 29.20 -3.99
N VAL A 419 4.55 30.40 -4.39
CA VAL A 419 3.80 31.32 -3.51
C VAL A 419 2.36 31.45 -3.97
N ALA A 420 1.42 31.37 -3.04
CA ALA A 420 0.01 31.69 -3.28
C ALA A 420 -0.20 33.20 -3.10
N ASN A 421 -0.28 33.92 -4.23
CA ASN A 421 -0.56 35.36 -4.23
C ASN A 421 -2.07 35.60 -4.28
N HIS A 422 -2.62 36.19 -3.21
CA HIS A 422 -4.07 36.32 -3.06
C HIS A 422 -4.66 37.60 -3.67
N ARG A 423 -3.98 38.74 -3.52
CA ARG A 423 -4.44 40.01 -4.11
C ARG A 423 -3.31 40.99 -4.28
N LYS A 424 -3.44 41.88 -5.26
CA LYS A 424 -2.56 43.02 -5.48
C LYS A 424 -3.32 44.31 -5.31
N GLY A 425 -2.91 45.13 -4.34
CA GLY A 425 -3.69 46.28 -3.91
C GLY A 425 -5.02 45.84 -3.29
N GLU A 426 -6.00 46.74 -3.27
CA GLU A 426 -7.24 46.53 -2.51
C GLU A 426 -8.21 45.51 -3.14
N MET A 427 -8.31 45.48 -4.48
CA MET A 427 -9.45 44.81 -5.16
C MET A 427 -9.04 43.77 -6.21
N ASN A 428 -7.77 43.69 -6.61
CA ASN A 428 -7.37 42.80 -7.71
C ASN A 428 -6.94 41.42 -7.18
N HIS A 429 -7.88 40.46 -7.22
CA HIS A 429 -7.64 39.07 -6.84
C HIS A 429 -7.21 38.16 -8.01
N ASN A 430 -7.29 38.63 -9.25
CA ASN A 430 -6.89 37.84 -10.43
C ASN A 430 -5.47 38.22 -10.82
N ILE A 431 -4.51 37.55 -10.19
CA ILE A 431 -3.08 37.85 -10.30
C ILE A 431 -2.27 36.57 -10.45
N ASP A 432 -1.03 36.73 -10.89
CA ASP A 432 -0.12 35.61 -11.01
C ASP A 432 0.43 35.19 -9.64
N SER A 433 0.35 33.90 -9.38
CA SER A 433 1.21 33.22 -8.41
C SER A 433 2.53 32.83 -9.09
N VAL A 434 3.58 32.65 -8.30
CA VAL A 434 4.95 32.55 -8.83
C VAL A 434 5.65 31.31 -8.30
N ILE A 435 6.27 30.56 -9.21
CA ILE A 435 7.16 29.45 -8.89
C ILE A 435 8.60 29.93 -9.07
N TYR A 436 9.40 29.78 -8.03
CA TYR A 436 10.80 30.12 -8.00
C TYR A 436 11.65 28.85 -8.05
N ARG A 437 12.83 28.93 -8.68
CA ARG A 437 13.84 27.86 -8.71
C ARG A 437 15.10 28.33 -7.99
N TRP A 438 15.74 27.42 -7.26
CA TRP A 438 17.03 27.67 -6.64
C TRP A 438 18.15 27.78 -7.67
N ASN A 439 18.75 28.97 -7.78
CA ASN A 439 19.93 29.17 -8.60
C ASN A 439 21.20 28.81 -7.80
N GLN A 440 21.87 27.74 -8.22
CA GLN A 440 23.06 27.24 -7.55
C GLN A 440 24.30 28.13 -7.69
N HIS A 441 24.35 29.02 -8.68
CA HIS A 441 25.48 29.94 -8.90
C HIS A 441 25.42 31.11 -7.92
N ILE A 442 24.27 31.81 -7.87
CA ILE A 442 24.08 32.97 -7.00
C ILE A 442 23.57 32.62 -5.60
N LYS A 443 23.22 31.35 -5.37
CA LYS A 443 22.69 30.82 -4.10
C LYS A 443 21.42 31.56 -3.66
N LYS A 444 20.51 31.86 -4.58
CA LYS A 444 19.22 32.53 -4.31
C LYS A 444 18.12 31.89 -5.15
N PHE A 445 16.88 32.10 -4.74
CA PHE A 445 15.72 31.74 -5.55
C PHE A 445 15.47 32.81 -6.61
N GLU A 446 15.21 32.40 -7.84
CA GLU A 446 14.84 33.26 -8.96
C GLU A 446 13.53 32.77 -9.59
N ILE A 447 12.82 33.64 -10.30
CA ILE A 447 11.53 33.30 -10.91
C ILE A 447 11.76 32.23 -11.99
N ASN A 448 11.03 31.12 -11.90
CA ASN A 448 11.03 30.04 -12.87
C ASN A 448 9.80 30.10 -13.79
N GLN A 449 8.63 30.31 -13.19
CA GLN A 449 7.35 30.33 -13.89
C GLN A 449 6.35 31.22 -13.15
N THR A 450 5.48 31.90 -13.89
CA THR A 450 4.27 32.54 -13.34
C THR A 450 3.04 31.75 -13.78
N ILE A 451 2.06 31.63 -12.88
CA ILE A 451 0.80 30.91 -13.12
C ILE A 451 -0.36 31.86 -12.77
N PRO A 452 -1.27 32.14 -13.70
CA PRO A 452 -2.47 32.92 -13.41
C PRO A 452 -3.33 32.20 -12.37
N THR A 453 -3.67 32.91 -11.30
CA THR A 453 -4.48 32.41 -10.18
C THR A 453 -5.57 33.41 -9.79
N SER A 454 -6.58 32.95 -9.05
CA SER A 454 -7.70 33.78 -8.60
C SER A 454 -7.85 33.66 -7.10
N GLY A 455 -7.32 34.65 -6.38
CA GLY A 455 -7.38 34.70 -4.92
C GLY A 455 -6.75 33.47 -4.29
N ALA A 456 -5.58 33.03 -4.80
CA ALA A 456 -4.92 31.82 -4.34
C ALA A 456 -4.72 31.85 -2.83
N TYR A 457 -5.06 30.75 -2.17
CA TYR A 457 -4.86 30.58 -0.73
C TYR A 457 -3.74 29.59 -0.43
N ASP A 458 -3.71 28.51 -1.18
CA ASP A 458 -2.84 27.37 -0.91
C ASP A 458 -2.29 26.76 -2.21
N TRP A 459 -1.10 26.16 -2.09
CA TRP A 459 -0.47 25.31 -3.07
C TRP A 459 -0.13 23.97 -2.44
N GLU A 460 -0.56 22.88 -3.07
CA GLU A 460 -0.16 21.54 -2.63
C GLU A 460 0.64 20.82 -3.73
N PHE A 461 1.84 20.34 -3.36
CA PHE A 461 2.74 19.64 -4.26
C PHE A 461 2.77 18.15 -3.93
N PHE A 462 2.56 17.33 -4.96
CA PHE A 462 2.59 15.89 -4.77
C PHE A 462 3.14 15.13 -5.98
N THR A 463 3.52 13.87 -5.74
CA THR A 463 4.09 13.00 -6.77
C THR A 463 3.38 11.66 -6.84
N ILE A 464 3.08 11.21 -8.05
CA ILE A 464 2.48 9.89 -8.30
C ILE A 464 3.36 9.16 -9.30
N GLY A 465 4.11 8.18 -8.83
CA GLY A 465 5.13 7.51 -9.64
C GLY A 465 6.17 8.52 -10.17
N PRO A 466 6.44 8.59 -11.48
CA PRO A 466 7.39 9.54 -12.07
C PRO A 466 6.78 10.93 -12.34
N TYR A 467 5.50 11.14 -12.06
CA TYR A 467 4.79 12.37 -12.38
C TYR A 467 4.75 13.31 -11.17
N HIS A 468 5.02 14.58 -11.42
CA HIS A 468 4.97 15.65 -10.42
C HIS A 468 3.77 16.55 -10.69
N PHE A 469 3.00 16.82 -9.65
CA PHE A 469 1.80 17.63 -9.71
C PHE A 469 1.89 18.79 -8.73
N LEU A 470 1.14 19.84 -9.03
CA LEU A 470 0.97 21.00 -8.17
C LEU A 470 -0.47 21.46 -8.31
N VAL A 471 -1.21 21.62 -7.22
CA VAL A 471 -2.61 22.07 -7.25
C VAL A 471 -2.75 23.39 -6.49
N VAL A 472 -3.54 24.31 -7.03
CA VAL A 472 -3.85 25.59 -6.37
C VAL A 472 -5.26 25.57 -5.79
N ALA A 473 -5.40 26.08 -4.57
CA ALA A 473 -6.69 26.48 -4.01
C ALA A 473 -7.07 27.89 -4.49
N ASN A 474 -7.86 27.98 -5.56
CA ASN A 474 -8.42 29.26 -6.01
C ASN A 474 -9.68 29.57 -5.19
N THR A 475 -9.61 30.59 -4.32
CA THR A 475 -10.70 30.90 -3.39
C THR A 475 -11.70 31.92 -3.93
N PHE A 476 -11.21 33.01 -4.54
CA PHE A 476 -12.05 34.17 -4.84
C PHE A 476 -11.50 34.98 -6.02
N ASN A 477 -12.35 35.30 -7.00
CA ASN A 477 -11.94 36.05 -8.18
C ASN A 477 -12.28 37.55 -8.13
N GLY A 478 -12.64 38.09 -6.96
CA GLY A 478 -13.14 39.46 -6.81
C GLY A 478 -14.68 39.58 -6.87
N LYS A 479 -15.40 38.50 -7.24
CA LYS A 479 -16.86 38.49 -7.33
C LYS A 479 -17.52 37.25 -6.73
N SER A 480 -16.97 36.06 -7.00
CA SER A 480 -17.53 34.76 -6.64
C SER A 480 -16.46 33.86 -6.03
N THR A 481 -16.88 32.98 -5.11
CA THR A 481 -16.04 31.87 -4.60
C THR A 481 -16.32 30.54 -5.30
N VAL A 482 -17.32 30.51 -6.19
CA VAL A 482 -17.61 29.37 -7.08
C VAL A 482 -16.70 29.49 -8.30
N ILE A 483 -15.48 29.00 -8.17
CA ILE A 483 -14.44 29.09 -9.21
C ILE A 483 -13.64 27.79 -9.29
N SER A 484 -12.99 27.58 -10.43
CA SER A 484 -12.18 26.39 -10.65
C SER A 484 -10.81 26.49 -10.00
N SER A 485 -10.49 25.50 -9.17
CA SER A 485 -9.12 25.18 -8.76
C SER A 485 -8.49 24.27 -9.81
N THR A 486 -7.19 24.42 -10.06
CA THR A 486 -6.50 23.72 -11.16
C THR A 486 -5.34 22.90 -10.64
N ILE A 487 -5.32 21.63 -11.04
CA ILE A 487 -4.21 20.71 -10.89
C ILE A 487 -3.32 20.87 -12.12
N TYR A 488 -2.04 21.04 -11.90
CA TYR A 488 -1.00 21.14 -12.93
C TYR A 488 -0.09 19.92 -12.89
N ILE A 489 0.47 19.54 -14.03
CA ILE A 489 1.44 18.46 -14.20
C ILE A 489 2.75 19.03 -14.75
N TRP A 490 3.89 18.53 -14.26
CA TRP A 490 5.22 18.93 -14.72
C TRP A 490 5.58 18.25 -16.05
N ILE A 491 5.62 19.02 -17.14
CA ILE A 491 5.98 18.54 -18.48
C ILE A 491 6.83 19.59 -19.18
N GLY A 492 8.02 19.20 -19.65
CA GLY A 492 8.91 20.09 -20.38
C GLY A 492 9.45 21.25 -19.54
N GLU A 493 9.92 20.94 -18.32
CA GLU A 493 10.50 21.89 -17.35
C GLU A 493 9.55 23.00 -16.86
N LYS A 494 8.24 22.78 -16.97
CA LYS A 494 7.21 23.71 -16.48
C LYS A 494 5.94 22.96 -16.06
N PHE A 495 5.16 23.59 -15.20
CA PHE A 495 3.82 23.12 -14.87
C PHE A 495 2.83 23.52 -15.97
N GLN A 496 2.05 22.54 -16.43
CA GLN A 496 1.00 22.72 -17.43
C GLN A 496 -0.34 22.27 -16.84
N PRO A 497 -1.47 22.91 -17.17
CA PRO A 497 -2.78 22.50 -16.65
C PRO A 497 -3.08 21.04 -16.98
N PHE A 498 -3.44 20.25 -15.97
CA PHE A 498 -3.80 18.85 -16.09
C PHE A 498 -5.32 18.65 -15.97
N GLN A 499 -5.91 19.22 -14.92
CA GLN A 499 -7.33 19.11 -14.65
C GLN A 499 -7.81 20.34 -13.88
N SER A 500 -8.97 20.89 -14.25
CA SER A 500 -9.65 21.92 -13.46
C SER A 500 -10.88 21.32 -12.77
N ILE A 501 -11.04 21.64 -11.50
CA ILE A 501 -12.12 21.16 -10.64
C ILE A 501 -12.86 22.38 -10.10
N MET A 502 -14.19 22.41 -10.27
CA MET A 502 -15.01 23.46 -9.68
C MET A 502 -15.02 23.31 -8.16
N THR A 503 -14.61 24.35 -7.45
CA THR A 503 -14.52 24.39 -5.99
C THR A 503 -15.33 25.56 -5.42
N TYR A 504 -15.53 25.58 -4.09
CA TYR A 504 -16.36 26.56 -3.41
C TYR A 504 -15.57 27.24 -2.30
N GLY A 505 -14.87 28.31 -2.65
CA GLY A 505 -13.95 28.98 -1.73
C GLY A 505 -12.89 28.00 -1.22
N ALA A 506 -12.18 27.33 -2.13
CA ALA A 506 -11.11 26.42 -1.74
C ALA A 506 -10.08 27.18 -0.91
N ILE A 507 -9.78 26.69 0.29
CA ILE A 507 -8.75 27.26 1.17
C ILE A 507 -7.52 26.37 1.20
N ASP A 508 -7.71 25.06 1.09
CA ASP A 508 -6.64 24.08 1.24
C ASP A 508 -6.89 22.86 0.34
N TRP A 509 -5.79 22.22 -0.08
CA TRP A 509 -5.75 20.94 -0.76
C TRP A 509 -4.79 19.99 -0.04
N GLU A 510 -5.25 18.78 0.28
CA GLU A 510 -4.40 17.77 0.93
C GLU A 510 -4.32 16.50 0.08
N MET A 511 -3.08 16.07 -0.24
CA MET A 511 -2.83 14.82 -0.96
C MET A 511 -2.48 13.71 0.01
N PHE A 512 -3.23 12.61 -0.07
CA PHE A 512 -2.91 11.43 0.73
C PHE A 512 -3.02 10.13 -0.06
N GLN A 513 -2.25 9.14 0.39
CA GLN A 513 -2.19 7.82 -0.20
C GLN A 513 -2.60 6.77 0.83
N ILE A 514 -3.55 5.93 0.46
CA ILE A 514 -3.92 4.74 1.24
C ILE A 514 -3.66 3.52 0.36
N ASP A 515 -2.71 2.69 0.78
CA ASP A 515 -2.18 1.57 0.00
C ASP A 515 -1.73 2.01 -1.40
N ASN A 516 -2.36 1.52 -2.47
CA ASN A 516 -2.05 1.89 -3.86
C ASN A 516 -3.06 2.88 -4.46
N ARG A 517 -3.86 3.55 -3.62
CA ARG A 517 -4.90 4.51 -4.03
C ARG A 517 -4.46 5.92 -3.65
N PHE A 518 -4.65 6.86 -4.57
CA PHE A 518 -4.25 8.26 -4.40
C PHE A 518 -5.49 9.13 -4.31
N PHE A 519 -5.53 9.96 -3.27
CA PHE A 519 -6.64 10.83 -2.98
C PHE A 519 -6.18 12.28 -2.89
N LEU A 520 -7.13 13.18 -3.14
CA LEU A 520 -6.93 14.61 -3.03
C LEU A 520 -8.19 15.21 -2.38
N ALA A 521 -8.06 15.78 -1.19
CA ALA A 521 -9.15 16.44 -0.47
C ALA A 521 -9.08 17.95 -0.68
N VAL A 522 -10.23 18.60 -0.87
CA VAL A 522 -10.34 20.07 -0.86
C VAL A 522 -11.13 20.55 0.34
N ALA A 523 -10.62 21.56 1.04
CA ALA A 523 -11.34 22.30 2.05
C ALA A 523 -12.17 23.41 1.39
N ASN A 524 -13.49 23.22 1.33
CA ASN A 524 -14.40 24.24 0.81
C ASN A 524 -14.92 25.10 1.97
N SER A 525 -14.55 26.39 1.99
CA SER A 525 -14.84 27.29 3.12
C SER A 525 -16.17 28.05 2.99
N GLN A 526 -16.50 28.54 1.79
CA GLN A 526 -17.76 29.23 1.56
C GLN A 526 -18.18 29.22 0.10
N LYS A 527 -19.50 29.22 -0.08
CA LYS A 527 -20.14 29.40 -1.39
C LYS A 527 -20.82 30.76 -1.45
N LEU A 528 -20.20 31.67 -2.19
CA LEU A 528 -20.72 32.96 -2.59
C LEU A 528 -20.84 32.96 -4.11
N SER A 529 -22.07 32.92 -4.61
CA SER A 529 -22.40 33.15 -6.03
C SER A 529 -22.75 34.63 -6.27
N ASP A 530 -23.15 34.98 -7.50
CA ASP A 530 -23.62 36.33 -7.85
C ASP A 530 -24.83 36.81 -7.01
N SER A 531 -25.50 35.90 -6.30
CA SER A 531 -26.45 36.19 -5.22
C SER A 531 -25.71 36.64 -3.96
N SER A 532 -26.11 37.74 -3.32
CA SER A 532 -25.49 38.27 -2.09
C SER A 532 -25.55 37.36 -0.83
N THR A 533 -26.04 36.13 -0.96
CA THR A 533 -26.10 35.14 0.13
C THR A 533 -24.84 34.29 0.14
N VAL A 534 -24.19 34.20 1.29
CA VAL A 534 -23.03 33.34 1.54
C VAL A 534 -23.47 32.09 2.29
N PHE A 535 -23.05 30.91 1.85
CA PHE A 535 -23.27 29.64 2.54
C PHE A 535 -21.95 29.11 3.11
N TYR A 536 -21.93 28.81 4.41
CA TYR A 536 -20.75 28.33 5.14
C TYR A 536 -20.81 26.82 5.46
N ASN A 537 -22.01 26.27 5.65
CA ASN A 537 -22.22 24.83 5.73
C ASN A 537 -22.31 24.24 4.33
N ILE A 538 -21.18 23.76 3.83
CA ILE A 538 -21.05 23.21 2.48
C ILE A 538 -20.18 21.95 2.53
N ASN A 539 -20.25 21.14 1.47
CA ASN A 539 -19.44 19.94 1.39
C ASN A 539 -18.01 20.29 0.99
N SER A 540 -17.06 19.76 1.74
CA SER A 540 -15.70 19.49 1.27
C SER A 540 -15.70 18.17 0.50
N THR A 541 -14.76 18.00 -0.42
CA THR A 541 -14.82 16.88 -1.38
C THR A 541 -13.49 16.16 -1.45
N ILE A 542 -13.55 14.83 -1.37
CA ILE A 542 -12.41 13.93 -1.61
C ILE A 542 -12.53 13.41 -3.04
N TYR A 543 -11.45 13.51 -3.79
CA TYR A 543 -11.29 12.95 -5.13
C TYR A 543 -10.33 11.77 -5.08
N GLU A 544 -10.57 10.75 -5.89
CA GLU A 544 -9.66 9.62 -6.09
C GLU A 544 -9.12 9.63 -7.51
N LEU A 545 -7.82 9.34 -7.68
CA LEU A 545 -7.23 9.15 -8.99
C LEU A 545 -7.74 7.86 -9.63
N ASN A 546 -8.49 7.99 -10.72
CA ASN A 546 -8.82 6.86 -11.57
C ASN A 546 -7.66 6.64 -12.56
N THR A 547 -6.93 5.54 -12.40
CA THR A 547 -5.76 5.22 -13.24
C THR A 547 -6.12 4.92 -14.69
N THR A 548 -7.34 4.44 -14.95
CA THR A 548 -7.83 4.12 -16.30
C THR A 548 -8.14 5.39 -17.09
N SER A 549 -8.83 6.35 -16.46
CA SER A 549 -9.16 7.63 -17.10
C SER A 549 -8.08 8.70 -16.93
N GLN A 550 -7.07 8.45 -16.10
CA GLN A 550 -6.00 9.40 -15.74
C GLN A 550 -6.55 10.74 -15.25
N ARG A 551 -7.55 10.70 -14.36
CA ARG A 551 -8.17 11.91 -13.79
C ARG A 551 -8.58 11.67 -12.34
N PHE A 552 -8.58 12.75 -11.56
CA PHE A 552 -9.20 12.76 -10.24
C PHE A 552 -10.71 12.82 -10.40
N ILE A 553 -11.40 11.78 -9.93
CA ILE A 553 -12.85 11.69 -9.94
C ILE A 553 -13.38 11.84 -8.52
N LYS A 554 -14.56 12.43 -8.36
CA LYS A 554 -15.17 12.60 -7.04
C LYS A 554 -15.36 11.23 -6.40
N PHE A 555 -14.77 11.04 -5.22
CA PHE A 555 -14.90 9.83 -4.42
C PHE A 555 -16.01 10.00 -3.37
N GLN A 556 -15.94 11.10 -2.60
CA GLN A 556 -16.86 11.34 -1.50
C GLN A 556 -17.03 12.84 -1.23
N ASP A 557 -18.24 13.24 -0.87
CA ASP A 557 -18.51 14.54 -0.25
C ASP A 557 -18.63 14.38 1.26
N ILE A 558 -18.02 15.30 2.00
CA ILE A 558 -18.06 15.37 3.47
C ILE A 558 -18.67 16.72 3.86
N ALA A 559 -19.73 16.67 4.65
CA ALA A 559 -20.34 17.89 5.18
C ALA A 559 -19.39 18.58 6.15
N THR A 560 -19.07 19.85 5.88
CA THR A 560 -18.15 20.67 6.66
C THR A 560 -18.73 22.05 6.92
N SER A 561 -18.18 22.76 7.91
CA SER A 561 -18.62 24.10 8.32
C SER A 561 -17.44 25.06 8.17
N SER A 562 -17.38 25.71 7.02
CA SER A 562 -16.26 26.57 6.61
C SER A 562 -14.90 25.94 6.89
N ALA A 563 -14.64 24.84 6.17
CA ALA A 563 -13.39 24.09 6.30
C ALA A 563 -12.21 24.98 5.91
N LEU A 564 -11.20 25.02 6.77
CA LEU A 564 -9.98 25.79 6.55
C LEU A 564 -8.79 24.93 6.15
N ASP A 565 -8.77 23.67 6.56
CA ASP A 565 -7.57 22.84 6.44
C ASP A 565 -7.92 21.35 6.49
N TRP A 566 -7.17 20.53 5.76
CA TRP A 566 -7.17 19.08 5.79
C TRP A 566 -5.77 18.56 6.10
N GLU A 567 -5.66 17.64 7.05
CA GLU A 567 -4.37 17.04 7.39
C GLU A 567 -4.46 15.53 7.47
N PHE A 568 -3.54 14.84 6.78
CA PHE A 568 -3.45 13.38 6.80
C PHE A 568 -2.30 12.90 7.67
N PHE A 569 -2.58 11.97 8.57
CA PHE A 569 -1.55 11.36 9.40
C PHE A 569 -1.79 9.89 9.68
N THR A 570 -0.76 9.22 10.17
CA THR A 570 -0.79 7.78 10.44
C THR A 570 -0.32 7.50 11.86
N VAL A 571 -1.03 6.61 12.56
CA VAL A 571 -0.60 6.08 13.87
C VAL A 571 -0.56 4.56 13.74
N GLY A 572 0.65 3.98 13.75
CA GLY A 572 0.87 2.59 13.37
C GLY A 572 0.29 2.26 11.99
N ASP A 573 -0.58 1.25 11.96
CA ASP A 573 -1.28 0.82 10.74
C ASP A 573 -2.46 1.74 10.38
N ASP A 574 -3.02 2.45 11.36
CA ASP A 574 -4.21 3.28 11.16
C ASP A 574 -3.88 4.56 10.38
N LYS A 575 -4.86 5.01 9.60
CA LYS A 575 -4.80 6.22 8.78
C LYS A 575 -5.88 7.16 9.27
N PHE A 576 -5.56 8.43 9.38
CA PHE A 576 -6.47 9.44 9.87
C PHE A 576 -6.44 10.64 8.95
N LEU A 577 -7.60 11.25 8.77
CA LEU A 577 -7.77 12.51 8.07
C LEU A 577 -8.49 13.46 9.02
N VAL A 578 -7.97 14.66 9.24
CA VAL A 578 -8.61 15.65 10.11
C VAL A 578 -9.01 16.88 9.30
N VAL A 579 -10.17 17.45 9.62
CA VAL A 579 -10.62 18.74 9.07
C VAL A 579 -10.76 19.78 10.15
N ALA A 580 -10.20 20.96 9.90
CA ALA A 580 -10.43 22.14 10.72
C ALA A 580 -11.68 22.90 10.25
N ASN A 581 -12.75 22.89 11.05
CA ASN A 581 -13.95 23.69 10.80
C ASN A 581 -13.85 25.02 11.55
N SER A 582 -14.31 26.12 10.93
CA SER A 582 -14.18 27.45 11.54
C SER A 582 -15.49 28.17 11.83
N PHE A 583 -16.53 27.99 11.01
CA PHE A 583 -17.76 28.76 11.13
C PHE A 583 -18.95 28.06 10.46
N ASP A 584 -20.08 27.96 11.16
CA ASP A 584 -21.29 27.29 10.65
C ASP A 584 -22.34 28.27 10.05
N GLY A 585 -22.02 29.56 9.99
CA GLY A 585 -22.97 30.61 9.60
C GLY A 585 -23.59 31.35 10.79
N ALA A 586 -23.43 30.85 12.01
CA ALA A 586 -23.94 31.47 13.24
C ALA A 586 -22.87 31.62 14.33
N SER A 587 -21.95 30.66 14.46
CA SER A 587 -20.96 30.57 15.54
C SER A 587 -19.60 30.06 15.03
N TYR A 588 -18.53 30.51 15.70
CA TYR A 588 -17.16 29.99 15.53
C TYR A 588 -16.87 28.80 16.46
N SER A 589 -17.79 28.45 17.36
CA SER A 589 -17.66 27.31 18.26
C SER A 589 -18.12 26.02 17.57
N VAL A 590 -17.38 25.61 16.54
CA VAL A 590 -17.66 24.42 15.73
C VAL A 590 -16.62 23.34 15.98
N ASN A 591 -17.04 22.07 15.91
CA ASN A 591 -16.13 20.95 16.12
C ASN A 591 -15.32 20.67 14.85
N SER A 592 -14.01 20.50 15.02
CA SER A 592 -13.15 19.85 14.04
C SER A 592 -13.26 18.33 14.19
N VAL A 593 -13.08 17.58 13.10
CA VAL A 593 -13.41 16.14 13.05
C VAL A 593 -12.21 15.34 12.56
N ILE A 594 -11.89 14.27 13.28
CA ILE A 594 -10.90 13.26 12.87
C ILE A 594 -11.65 12.04 12.33
N TYR A 595 -11.37 11.69 11.07
CA TYR A 595 -11.83 10.49 10.39
C TYR A 595 -10.75 9.41 10.48
N ARG A 596 -11.17 8.14 10.51
CA ARG A 596 -10.30 6.96 10.49
C ARG A 596 -10.61 6.11 9.27
#